data_AF-A0A1H6DHX8-F1
#
_entry.id   AF-A0A1H6DHX8-F1
#
_cell.length_a   1.000
_cell.length_b   1.000
_cell.length_c   1.000
_cell.angle_alpha   90.00
_cell.angle_beta   90.00
_cell.angle_gamma   90.00
#
_symmetry.space_group_name_H-M   'P 1'
#
loop_
_entity.id
_entity.type
_entity.pdbx_description
1 polymer ?
#
loop_
_entity_poly.entity_id
_entity_poly.type
_entity_poly.pdbx_seq_one_letter_code
_entity_poly.pdbx_strand_id
1 'polypeptide(L)'
;MRAKQAAERDKARRGMLAGDERYFPVRDKGPARKFARDWVDSRRLPSQYFLPFSLLILLATWVPWPPSIRAQVLNLVIAVGWPIMMIGVLFTSIYVSWKVKRLVAEKMPDESVKGVGFYAAMRALQIRKLRFPPPSVLPGGKPVPAKK
;
A
#
# COMPACT_ATOMS: atom_id res chain seq x y z
N MET A 1 35.86 -9.55 -4.86
CA MET A 1 34.93 -8.39 -4.94
C MET A 1 33.45 -8.77 -4.93
N ARG A 2 32.97 -9.72 -5.77
CA ARG A 2 31.54 -10.13 -5.81
C ARG A 2 30.97 -10.69 -4.49
N ALA A 3 31.74 -11.48 -3.75
CA ALA A 3 31.31 -12.04 -2.46
C ALA A 3 31.08 -10.97 -1.37
N LYS A 4 31.92 -9.93 -1.32
CA LYS A 4 31.76 -8.80 -0.39
C LYS A 4 30.52 -7.95 -0.73
N GLN A 5 30.26 -7.72 -2.01
CA GLN A 5 29.05 -7.02 -2.46
C GLN A 5 27.76 -7.81 -2.19
N ALA A 6 27.80 -9.14 -2.32
CA ALA A 6 26.67 -10.01 -1.96
C ALA A 6 26.40 -9.97 -0.45
N ALA A 7 27.44 -10.06 0.38
CA ALA A 7 27.31 -10.00 1.84
C ALA A 7 26.75 -8.66 2.35
N GLU A 8 27.17 -7.53 1.76
CA GLU A 8 26.63 -6.20 2.09
C GLU A 8 25.16 -6.05 1.67
N ARG A 9 24.79 -6.59 0.49
CA ARG A 9 23.38 -6.62 0.05
C ARG A 9 22.51 -7.47 0.97
N ASP A 10 23.02 -8.61 1.43
CA ASP A 10 22.31 -9.47 2.37
C ASP A 10 22.18 -8.83 3.76
N LYS A 11 23.21 -8.14 4.25
CA LYS A 11 23.12 -7.35 5.48
C LYS A 11 22.09 -6.24 5.37
N ALA A 12 22.10 -5.48 4.27
CA ALA A 12 21.10 -4.44 4.03
C ALA A 12 19.69 -5.03 3.97
N ARG A 13 19.51 -6.16 3.28
CA ARG A 13 18.23 -6.86 3.20
C ARG A 13 17.75 -7.36 4.56
N ARG A 14 18.64 -7.94 5.37
CA ARG A 14 18.34 -8.40 6.74
C ARG A 14 18.02 -7.23 7.67
N GLY A 15 18.77 -6.14 7.60
CA GLY A 15 18.50 -4.91 8.37
C GLY A 15 17.15 -4.28 8.01
N MET A 16 16.79 -4.27 6.73
CA MET A 16 15.45 -3.83 6.28
C MET A 16 14.33 -4.75 6.76
N LEU A 17 14.55 -6.07 6.74
CA LEU A 17 13.58 -7.07 7.25
C LEU A 17 13.43 -6.99 8.78
N ALA A 18 14.50 -6.64 9.49
CA ALA A 18 14.50 -6.40 10.93
C ALA A 18 13.84 -5.07 11.31
N GLY A 19 13.49 -4.22 10.34
CA GLY A 19 12.86 -2.93 10.58
C GLY A 19 13.82 -1.82 11.01
N ASP A 20 15.14 -2.00 10.82
CA ASP A 20 16.14 -0.98 11.15
C ASP A 20 16.07 0.19 10.15
N GLU A 21 15.67 1.35 10.65
CA GLU A 21 15.48 2.59 9.89
C GLU A 21 16.75 3.07 9.19
N ARG A 22 17.94 2.61 9.62
CA ARG A 22 19.22 2.92 8.98
C ARG A 22 19.26 2.44 7.52
N TYR A 23 18.64 1.29 7.24
CA TYR A 23 18.62 0.66 5.93
C TYR A 23 17.43 1.07 5.06
N PHE A 24 16.52 1.92 5.55
CA PHE A 24 15.44 2.43 4.73
C PHE A 24 15.93 3.48 3.73
N PRO A 25 15.29 3.59 2.55
CA PRO A 25 15.53 4.70 1.63
C PRO A 25 15.30 6.04 2.33
N VAL A 26 16.05 7.09 1.96
CA VAL A 26 15.91 8.45 2.53
C VAL A 26 14.47 8.98 2.46
N ARG A 27 13.70 8.53 1.46
CA ARG A 27 12.27 8.83 1.28
C ARG A 27 11.31 8.13 2.25
N ASP A 28 11.77 7.13 3.01
CA ASP A 28 10.97 6.35 3.96
C ASP A 28 11.39 6.58 5.43
N LYS A 29 12.49 7.30 5.64
CA LYS A 29 13.03 7.68 6.94
C LYS A 29 12.20 8.80 7.60
N GLY A 30 12.19 8.79 8.93
CA GLY A 30 11.57 9.81 9.77
C GLY A 30 10.33 9.32 10.53
N PRO A 31 10.09 9.86 11.75
CA PRO A 31 9.01 9.40 12.63
C PRO A 31 7.62 9.69 12.06
N ALA A 32 7.43 10.80 11.34
CA ALA A 32 6.18 11.10 10.64
C ALA A 32 5.84 10.05 9.56
N ARG A 33 6.84 9.61 8.79
CA ARG A 33 6.66 8.59 7.75
C ARG A 33 6.49 7.19 8.34
N LYS A 34 7.18 6.88 9.44
CA LYS A 34 6.95 5.64 10.20
C LYS A 34 5.51 5.55 10.69
N PHE A 35 5.00 6.62 11.29
CA PHE A 35 3.60 6.68 11.73
C PHE A 35 2.62 6.51 10.56
N ALA A 36 2.89 7.17 9.43
CA ALA A 36 2.10 6.97 8.22
C ALA A 36 2.07 5.51 7.76
N ARG A 37 3.23 4.81 7.78
CA ARG A 37 3.31 3.38 7.45
C ARG A 37 2.47 2.54 8.40
N ASP A 38 2.67 2.70 9.71
CA ASP A 38 1.99 1.89 10.73
C ASP A 38 0.47 2.16 10.74
N TRP A 39 0.07 3.41 10.50
CA TRP A 39 -1.35 3.78 10.42
C TRP A 39 -2.07 3.16 9.22
N VAL A 40 -1.40 3.12 8.06
CA VAL A 40 -1.91 2.49 6.84
C VAL A 40 -1.89 0.96 6.97
N ASP A 41 -0.82 0.39 7.54
CA ASP A 41 -0.64 -1.06 7.66
C ASP A 41 -1.55 -1.68 8.74
N SER A 42 -2.00 -0.90 9.73
CA SER A 42 -2.96 -1.34 10.75
C SER A 42 -4.42 -1.41 10.27
N ARG A 43 -4.74 -0.86 9.08
CA ARG A 43 -6.12 -0.78 8.57
C ARG A 43 -6.32 -1.62 7.32
N ARG A 44 -7.55 -2.10 7.13
CA ARG A 44 -8.00 -2.69 5.86
C ARG A 44 -8.54 -1.56 4.99
N LEU A 45 -7.81 -1.23 3.93
CA LEU A 45 -8.16 -0.12 3.03
C LEU A 45 -8.70 -0.69 1.72
N PRO A 46 -9.80 -0.16 1.14
CA PRO A 46 -10.33 -0.63 -0.14
C PRO A 46 -9.29 -0.64 -1.26
N SER A 47 -8.40 0.36 -1.26
CA SER A 47 -7.30 0.51 -2.21
C SER A 47 -6.36 -0.71 -2.30
N GLN A 48 -6.23 -1.51 -1.24
CA GLN A 48 -5.38 -2.71 -1.26
C GLN A 48 -5.97 -3.84 -2.13
N TYR A 49 -7.27 -3.78 -2.42
CA TYR A 49 -7.97 -4.75 -3.27
C TYR A 49 -8.01 -4.29 -4.73
N PHE A 50 -7.39 -3.17 -5.08
CA PHE A 50 -7.33 -2.69 -6.46
C PHE A 50 -6.77 -3.76 -7.41
N LEU A 51 -5.59 -4.34 -7.12
CA LEU A 51 -5.01 -5.34 -8.02
C LEU A 51 -5.88 -6.60 -8.20
N PRO A 52 -6.38 -7.28 -7.14
CA PRO A 52 -7.24 -8.44 -7.33
C PRO A 52 -8.57 -8.08 -8.02
N PHE A 53 -9.12 -6.89 -7.79
CA PHE A 53 -10.34 -6.44 -8.46
C PHE A 53 -10.10 -6.16 -9.95
N SER A 54 -8.99 -5.51 -10.30
CA SER A 54 -8.56 -5.31 -11.69
C SER A 54 -8.34 -6.65 -12.41
N LEU A 55 -7.73 -7.62 -11.72
CA LEU A 55 -7.54 -8.96 -12.28
C LEU A 55 -8.88 -9.67 -12.52
N LEU A 56 -9.84 -9.56 -11.58
CA LEU A 56 -11.19 -10.11 -11.75
C LEU A 56 -11.91 -9.50 -12.95
N ILE A 57 -11.85 -8.18 -13.11
CA ILE A 57 -12.43 -7.47 -14.26
C ILE A 57 -11.79 -7.96 -15.57
N LEU A 58 -10.47 -8.10 -15.59
CA LEU A 58 -9.74 -8.57 -16.76
C LEU A 58 -10.14 -10.00 -17.10
N LEU A 59 -10.16 -10.92 -16.12
CA LEU A 59 -10.59 -12.29 -16.35
C LEU A 59 -12.04 -12.37 -16.82
N ALA A 60 -12.95 -11.57 -16.25
CA ALA A 60 -14.34 -11.50 -16.69
C ALA A 60 -14.47 -11.08 -18.17
N THR A 61 -13.52 -10.32 -18.70
CA THR A 61 -13.47 -9.95 -20.13
C THR A 61 -13.02 -11.11 -21.03
N TRP A 62 -12.19 -12.02 -20.50
CA TRP A 62 -11.64 -13.16 -21.23
C TRP A 62 -12.53 -14.41 -21.17
N VAL A 63 -13.49 -14.46 -20.24
CA VAL A 63 -14.48 -15.55 -20.18
C VAL A 63 -15.34 -15.52 -21.46
N PRO A 64 -15.48 -16.65 -22.18
CA PRO A 64 -16.34 -16.74 -23.37
C PRO A 64 -17.81 -16.78 -22.93
N TRP A 65 -18.39 -15.60 -22.70
CA TRP A 65 -19.82 -15.48 -22.40
C TRP A 65 -20.68 -15.79 -23.62
N PRO A 66 -21.88 -16.37 -23.43
CA PRO A 66 -22.87 -16.52 -24.49
C PRO A 66 -23.13 -15.18 -25.20
N PRO A 67 -23.24 -15.16 -26.54
CA PRO A 67 -23.41 -13.93 -27.32
C PRO A 67 -24.57 -13.05 -26.85
N SER A 68 -25.64 -13.66 -26.32
CA SER A 68 -26.83 -12.97 -25.80
C SER A 68 -26.55 -12.07 -24.59
N ILE A 69 -25.58 -12.43 -23.74
CA ILE A 69 -25.28 -11.70 -22.50
C ILE A 69 -23.91 -11.02 -22.52
N ARG A 70 -23.02 -11.41 -23.45
CA ARG A 70 -21.64 -10.91 -23.52
C ARG A 70 -21.57 -9.38 -23.54
N ALA A 71 -22.38 -8.73 -24.38
CA ALA A 71 -22.39 -7.27 -24.49
C ALA A 71 -22.86 -6.59 -23.19
N GLN A 72 -23.84 -7.16 -22.50
CA GLN A 72 -24.36 -6.61 -21.23
C GLN A 72 -23.33 -6.77 -20.11
N VAL A 73 -22.69 -7.94 -20.00
CA VAL A 73 -21.65 -8.21 -18.99
C VAL A 73 -20.45 -7.28 -19.19
N LEU A 74 -19.95 -7.16 -20.43
CA LEU A 74 -18.81 -6.29 -20.72
C LEU A 74 -19.15 -4.82 -20.48
N ASN A 75 -20.34 -4.36 -20.87
CA ASN A 75 -20.78 -3.00 -20.58
C ASN A 75 -20.89 -2.73 -19.08
N LEU A 76 -21.45 -3.67 -18.30
CA LEU A 76 -21.54 -3.52 -16.85
C LEU A 76 -20.13 -3.44 -16.22
N VAL A 77 -19.22 -4.32 -16.63
CA VAL A 77 -17.84 -4.34 -16.13
C VAL A 77 -17.09 -3.05 -16.45
N ILE A 78 -17.26 -2.52 -17.67
CA ILE A 78 -16.58 -1.29 -18.12
C ILE A 78 -17.24 -0.04 -17.55
N ALA A 79 -18.56 0.10 -17.68
CA ALA A 79 -19.29 1.30 -17.30
C ALA A 79 -19.51 1.43 -15.79
N VAL A 80 -19.48 0.33 -15.03
CA VAL A 80 -19.74 0.33 -13.58
C VAL A 80 -18.53 -0.16 -12.80
N GLY A 81 -17.93 -1.29 -13.20
CA GLY A 81 -16.80 -1.89 -12.48
C GLY A 81 -15.57 -0.97 -12.40
N TRP A 82 -15.15 -0.39 -13.51
CA TRP A 82 -14.02 0.53 -13.56
C TRP A 82 -14.25 1.83 -12.75
N PRO A 83 -15.38 2.56 -12.94
CA PRO A 83 -15.66 3.74 -12.15
C PRO A 83 -15.75 3.49 -10.65
N ILE A 84 -16.44 2.42 -10.21
CA ILE A 84 -16.54 2.08 -8.79
C ILE A 84 -15.14 1.83 -8.20
N MET A 85 -14.31 1.07 -8.91
CA MET A 85 -12.94 0.81 -8.48
C MET A 85 -12.11 2.10 -8.38
N MET A 86 -12.19 2.96 -9.40
CA MET A 86 -11.48 4.25 -9.44
C MET A 86 -11.93 5.18 -8.30
N ILE A 87 -13.24 5.29 -8.07
CA ILE A 87 -13.81 6.09 -6.97
C ILE A 87 -13.35 5.53 -5.63
N GLY A 88 -13.39 4.20 -5.43
CA GLY A 88 -12.94 3.58 -4.20
C GLY A 88 -11.46 3.83 -3.90
N VAL A 89 -10.61 3.74 -4.93
CA VAL A 89 -9.18 4.05 -4.86
C VAL A 89 -8.93 5.52 -4.55
N LEU A 90 -9.59 6.42 -5.26
CA LEU A 90 -9.43 7.87 -5.11
C LEU A 90 -9.90 8.33 -3.73
N PHE A 91 -11.10 7.92 -3.33
CA PHE A 91 -11.67 8.23 -2.02
C PHE A 91 -10.77 7.74 -0.89
N THR A 92 -10.30 6.49 -0.97
CA THR A 92 -9.39 5.93 0.04
C THR A 92 -8.08 6.73 0.09
N SER A 93 -7.52 7.11 -1.06
CA SER A 93 -6.25 7.86 -1.14
C SER A 93 -6.38 9.25 -0.52
N ILE A 94 -7.48 9.96 -0.80
CA ILE A 94 -7.77 11.28 -0.22
C ILE A 94 -8.00 11.16 1.29
N TYR A 95 -8.81 10.20 1.71
CA TYR A 95 -9.11 9.95 3.12
C TYR A 95 -7.85 9.64 3.93
N VAL A 96 -7.01 8.72 3.44
CA VAL A 96 -5.74 8.34 4.08
C VAL A 96 -4.81 9.54 4.18
N SER A 97 -4.63 10.28 3.07
CA SER A 97 -3.75 11.45 3.02
C SER A 97 -4.17 12.51 4.04
N TRP A 98 -5.45 12.86 4.06
CA TRP A 98 -6.00 13.84 4.99
C TRP A 98 -5.89 13.39 6.45
N LYS A 99 -6.28 12.14 6.74
CA LYS A 99 -6.31 11.63 8.11
C LYS A 99 -4.91 11.47 8.70
N VAL A 100 -3.95 10.95 7.92
CA VAL A 100 -2.56 10.80 8.37
C VAL A 100 -1.92 12.17 8.58
N LYS A 101 -2.12 13.12 7.65
CA LYS A 101 -1.58 14.48 7.80
C LYS A 101 -2.07 15.14 9.09
N ARG A 102 -3.37 15.02 9.39
CA ARG A 102 -3.96 15.55 10.62
C ARG A 102 -3.40 14.89 11.87
N LEU A 103 -3.30 13.56 11.89
CA LEU A 103 -2.78 12.82 13.05
C LEU A 103 -1.29 13.07 13.30
N VAL A 104 -0.49 13.28 12.25
CA VAL A 104 0.92 13.66 12.41
C VAL A 104 1.03 15.07 12.95
N ALA A 105 0.23 16.03 12.45
CA ALA A 105 0.20 17.38 13.00
C ALA A 105 -0.21 17.42 14.48
N GLU A 106 -1.17 16.57 14.89
CA GLU A 106 -1.64 16.48 16.28
C GLU A 106 -0.63 15.78 17.22
N LYS A 107 0.06 14.73 16.74
CA LYS A 107 0.96 13.92 17.59
C LYS A 107 2.43 14.33 17.53
N MET A 108 2.86 14.99 16.46
CA MET A 108 4.24 15.34 16.18
C MET A 108 4.31 16.75 15.58
N PRO A 109 4.04 17.79 16.40
CA PRO A 109 4.04 19.18 15.93
C PRO A 109 5.42 19.63 15.41
N ASP A 110 6.51 19.05 15.92
CA ASP A 110 7.89 19.37 15.53
C ASP A 110 8.35 18.72 14.21
N GLU A 111 7.53 17.82 13.64
CA GLU A 111 7.89 17.06 12.44
C GLU A 111 7.26 17.60 11.17
N SER A 112 7.96 17.45 10.05
CA SER A 112 7.47 17.92 8.77
C SER A 112 6.33 17.05 8.25
N VAL A 113 5.11 17.60 8.25
CA VAL A 113 3.93 17.01 7.61
C VAL A 113 3.99 17.05 6.07
N LYS A 114 4.99 17.73 5.48
CA LYS A 114 5.07 17.93 4.03
C LYS A 114 5.33 16.60 3.31
N GLY A 115 4.39 16.20 2.46
CA GLY A 115 4.48 14.97 1.66
C GLY A 115 4.11 13.68 2.41
N VAL A 116 3.84 13.72 3.72
CA VAL A 116 3.48 12.52 4.52
C VAL A 116 2.13 11.95 4.09
N GLY A 117 1.14 12.81 3.82
CA GLY A 117 -0.17 12.38 3.33
C GLY A 117 -0.10 11.70 1.96
N PHE A 118 0.64 12.29 1.01
CA PHE A 118 0.85 11.70 -0.31
C PHE A 118 1.58 10.35 -0.22
N TYR A 119 2.62 10.28 0.62
CA TYR A 119 3.32 9.05 0.92
C TYR A 119 2.38 7.95 1.47
N ALA A 120 1.52 8.30 2.42
CA ALA A 120 0.53 7.38 2.99
C ALA A 120 -0.47 6.88 1.93
N ALA A 121 -0.95 7.78 1.05
CA ALA A 121 -1.85 7.42 -0.05
C ALA A 121 -1.19 6.44 -1.03
N MET A 122 0.05 6.72 -1.46
CA MET A 122 0.80 5.81 -2.34
C MET A 122 1.01 4.43 -1.71
N ARG A 123 1.30 4.39 -0.41
CA ARG A 123 1.43 3.12 0.33
C ARG A 123 0.10 2.37 0.44
N ALA A 124 -1.02 3.09 0.59
CA ALA A 124 -2.36 2.49 0.66
C ALA A 124 -2.74 1.76 -0.64
N LEU A 125 -2.25 2.22 -1.80
CA LEU A 125 -2.49 1.60 -3.12
C LEU A 125 -1.71 0.30 -3.32
N GLN A 126 -0.55 0.18 -2.69
CA GLN A 126 0.26 -1.02 -2.81
C GLN A 126 -0.37 -2.20 -2.06
N ILE A 127 -0.29 -3.39 -2.65
CA ILE A 127 -0.65 -4.63 -1.96
C ILE A 127 0.27 -4.83 -0.77
N ARG A 128 -0.30 -5.19 0.37
CA ARG A 128 0.41 -5.42 1.64
C ARG A 128 1.67 -6.29 1.52
N LYS A 129 1.64 -7.36 0.72
CA LYS A 129 2.80 -8.25 0.48
C LYS A 129 3.89 -7.63 -0.40
N LEU A 130 3.53 -6.67 -1.26
CA LEU A 130 4.43 -5.99 -2.19
C LEU A 130 4.92 -4.63 -1.65
N ARG A 131 4.43 -4.20 -0.48
CA ARG A 131 4.87 -2.95 0.16
C ARG A 131 6.33 -3.06 0.56
N PHE A 132 7.10 -2.04 0.20
CA PHE A 132 8.48 -1.87 0.58
C PHE A 132 8.62 -0.53 1.33
N PRO A 133 9.19 -0.47 2.54
CA PRO A 133 9.60 -1.55 3.45
C PRO A 133 8.44 -2.44 3.92
N PRO A 134 8.70 -3.68 4.40
CA PRO A 134 7.65 -4.60 4.83
C PRO A 134 6.82 -4.01 5.99
N PRO A 135 5.54 -4.37 6.09
CA PRO A 135 4.66 -3.85 7.14
C PRO A 135 5.11 -4.35 8.52
N SER A 136 5.26 -3.43 9.47
CA SER A 136 5.62 -3.75 10.87
C SER A 136 4.42 -4.19 11.72
N VAL A 137 3.20 -3.86 11.29
CA VAL A 137 1.95 -4.11 12.03
C VAL A 137 0.92 -4.83 11.17
N LEU A 138 0.24 -5.82 11.73
CA LEU A 138 -0.92 -6.54 11.19
C LEU A 138 -2.18 -5.66 11.18
N PRO A 139 -3.19 -5.97 10.35
CA PRO A 139 -4.48 -5.31 10.43
C PRO A 139 -5.05 -5.49 11.85
N GLY A 140 -5.53 -4.41 12.46
CA GLY A 140 -5.92 -4.39 13.87
C GLY A 140 -4.81 -4.00 14.85
N GLY A 141 -3.63 -3.60 14.35
CA GLY A 141 -2.57 -3.01 15.16
C GLY A 141 -1.68 -3.98 15.92
N LYS A 142 -1.84 -5.30 15.73
CA LYS A 142 -0.94 -6.30 16.32
C LYS A 142 0.44 -6.21 15.64
N PRO A 143 1.57 -6.21 16.37
CA PRO A 143 2.89 -6.26 15.74
C PRO A 143 3.04 -7.54 14.92
N VAL A 144 3.71 -7.45 13.76
CA VAL A 144 4.01 -8.64 12.95
C VAL A 144 4.98 -9.52 13.74
N PRO A 145 4.67 -10.81 13.97
CA PRO A 145 5.59 -11.70 14.68
C PRO A 145 6.91 -11.76 13.92
N ALA A 146 8.02 -11.56 14.64
CA ALA A 146 9.35 -11.67 14.06
C ALA A 146 9.49 -13.04 13.40
N LYS A 147 9.85 -13.04 12.11
CA LYS A 147 10.08 -14.27 11.36
C LYS A 147 11.30 -14.94 11.99
N LYS A 148 11.08 -16.01 12.78
CA LYS A 148 12.14 -16.90 13.26
C LYS A 148 12.91 -17.48 12.08
#